data_AF-A0A4Z0QIG8-F1
#
_entry.id   AF-A0A4Z0QIG8-F1
#
_cell.length_a   1.000
_cell.length_b   1.000
_cell.length_c   1.000
_cell.angle_alpha   90.00
_cell.angle_beta   90.00
_cell.angle_gamma   90.00
#
_symmetry.space_group_name_H-M   'P 1'
#
loop_
_entity.id
_entity.type
_entity.pdbx_description
1 polymer ?
#
loop_
_entity_poly.entity_id
_entity_poly.type
_entity_poly.pdbx_seq_one_letter_code
_entity_poly.pdbx_strand_id
1 'polypeptide(L)'
;MEDIAPGRGVQYLNWTISALLLLTNLLFLTELFQTVRSSGGPMGYGLLVSPFLLLSLATLLPAALTLTLRGRHSKALLLLNLLGLLWNCGWTFLLLTTPRMD
;
A
#
# COMPACT_ATOMS: atom_id res chain seq x y z
N MET A 1 -17.42 -25.24 -14.19
CA MET A 1 -16.77 -24.46 -13.13
C MET A 1 -17.76 -23.39 -12.71
N GLU A 2 -18.38 -23.58 -11.55
CA GLU A 2 -19.43 -22.70 -11.04
C GLU A 2 -18.80 -21.36 -10.64
N ASP A 3 -19.08 -20.32 -11.43
CA ASP A 3 -18.66 -18.96 -11.13
C ASP A 3 -19.53 -18.46 -9.98
N ILE A 4 -19.09 -18.73 -8.75
CA ILE A 4 -19.74 -18.24 -7.53
C ILE A 4 -19.60 -16.72 -7.55
N ALA A 5 -20.63 -16.06 -8.08
CA ALA A 5 -20.76 -14.61 -8.10
C ALA A 5 -20.37 -14.07 -6.71
N PRO A 6 -19.30 -13.27 -6.62
CA PRO A 6 -18.79 -12.83 -5.33
C PRO A 6 -19.86 -11.94 -4.67
N GLY A 7 -20.31 -12.36 -3.50
CA GLY A 7 -21.35 -11.66 -2.75
C GLY A 7 -20.97 -10.19 -2.52
N ARG A 8 -21.97 -9.32 -2.43
CA ARG A 8 -21.80 -7.86 -2.31
C ARG A 8 -20.78 -7.44 -1.22
N GLY A 9 -20.63 -8.23 -0.16
CA GLY A 9 -19.61 -8.02 0.89
C GLY A 9 -18.16 -7.99 0.38
N VAL A 10 -17.79 -8.86 -0.57
CA VAL A 10 -16.45 -8.90 -1.16
C VAL A 10 -16.15 -7.59 -1.90
N GLN A 11 -17.16 -7.04 -2.58
CA GLN A 11 -17.05 -5.80 -3.33
C GLN A 11 -16.80 -4.60 -2.41
N TYR A 12 -17.53 -4.49 -1.30
CA TYR A 12 -17.35 -3.41 -0.32
C TYR A 12 -16.00 -3.50 0.39
N LEU A 13 -15.58 -4.71 0.76
CA LEU A 13 -14.25 -4.95 1.36
C LEU A 13 -13.13 -4.54 0.41
N ASN A 14 -13.18 -4.99 -0.85
CA ASN A 14 -12.20 -4.62 -1.86
C ASN A 14 -12.10 -3.10 -1.99
N TRP A 15 -13.25 -2.43 -2.10
CA TRP A 15 -13.28 -0.99 -2.28
C TRP A 15 -12.73 -0.23 -1.07
N THR A 16 -13.08 -0.66 0.14
CA THR A 16 -12.60 -0.07 1.40
C THR A 16 -11.08 -0.23 1.52
N ILE A 17 -10.56 -1.43 1.28
CA ILE A 17 -9.12 -1.71 1.35
C ILE A 17 -8.35 -0.94 0.28
N SER A 18 -8.86 -0.87 -0.96
CA SER A 18 -8.23 -0.06 -2.02
C SER A 18 -8.20 1.42 -1.66
N ALA A 19 -9.28 1.96 -1.07
CA ALA A 19 -9.31 3.36 -0.64
C ALA A 19 -8.28 3.64 0.47
N LEU A 20 -8.17 2.75 1.46
CA LEU A 20 -7.13 2.81 2.49
C LEU A 20 -5.73 2.77 1.88
N LEU A 21 -5.46 1.81 0.98
CA LEU A 21 -4.18 1.69 0.29
C LEU A 21 -3.81 2.96 -0.48
N LEU A 22 -4.78 3.60 -1.16
CA LEU A 22 -4.54 4.86 -1.86
C LEU A 22 -4.11 5.97 -0.90
N LEU A 23 -4.79 6.09 0.24
CA LEU A 23 -4.44 7.08 1.27
C LEU A 23 -3.06 6.81 1.88
N THR A 24 -2.75 5.55 2.22
CA THR A 24 -1.44 5.21 2.82
C THR A 24 -0.30 5.43 1.83
N ASN A 25 -0.52 5.10 0.56
CA ASN A 25 0.49 5.34 -0.48
C ASN A 25 0.78 6.82 -0.72
N LEU A 26 -0.20 7.71 -0.49
CA LEU A 26 -0.01 9.15 -0.60
C LEU A 26 0.93 9.67 0.52
N LEU A 27 0.81 9.11 1.72
CA LEU A 27 1.76 9.35 2.81
C LEU A 27 3.16 8.86 2.45
N PHE A 28 3.28 7.63 1.94
CA PHE A 28 4.58 7.07 1.54
C PHE A 28 5.24 7.81 0.38
N LEU A 29 4.47 8.39 -0.54
CA LEU A 29 5.01 9.25 -1.59
C LEU A 29 5.66 10.51 -1.00
N THR A 30 5.06 11.07 0.05
CA THR A 30 5.60 12.24 0.75
C THR A 30 6.90 11.89 1.47
N GLU A 31 6.95 10.75 2.17
CA GLU A 31 8.15 10.26 2.84
C GLU A 31 9.28 9.93 1.85
N LEU A 32 8.95 9.33 0.70
CA LEU A 32 9.91 9.07 -0.37
C LEU A 32 10.47 10.38 -0.95
N PHE A 33 9.63 11.39 -1.17
CA PHE A 33 10.07 12.70 -1.64
C PHE A 33 11.01 13.38 -0.64
N GLN A 34 10.68 13.36 0.65
CA GLN A 34 11.55 13.89 1.71
C GLN A 34 12.88 13.15 1.77
N THR A 35 12.84 11.82 1.64
CA THR A 35 14.02 10.94 1.61
C THR A 35 14.95 11.26 0.45
N VAL A 36 14.41 11.44 -0.76
CA VAL A 36 15.21 11.82 -1.93
C VAL A 36 15.78 13.23 -1.77
N ARG A 37 14.98 14.16 -1.24
CA ARG A 37 15.41 15.55 -1.00
C ARG A 37 16.51 15.66 0.04
N SER A 38 16.50 14.81 1.07
CA SER A 38 17.52 14.78 2.12
C SER A 38 18.72 13.89 1.79
N SER A 39 18.85 13.40 0.55
CA SER A 39 19.90 12.48 0.10
C SER A 39 19.98 11.18 0.91
N GLY A 40 18.85 10.72 1.45
CA GLY A 40 18.79 9.52 2.29
C GLY A 40 18.95 9.77 3.80
N GLY A 41 18.93 11.02 4.26
CA GLY A 41 18.96 11.36 5.70
C GLY A 41 20.25 10.96 6.43
N PRO A 42 20.28 11.10 7.77
CA PRO A 42 21.44 10.72 8.56
C PRO A 42 21.76 9.23 8.32
N MET A 43 23.03 8.92 8.04
CA MET A 43 23.53 7.56 7.78
C MET A 43 22.96 6.82 6.55
N GLY A 44 22.25 7.48 5.63
CA GLY A 44 21.69 6.82 4.44
C GLY A 44 20.49 5.91 4.75
N TYR A 45 19.88 6.08 5.92
CA TYR A 45 18.66 5.37 6.34
C TYR A 45 17.54 5.47 5.29
N GLY A 46 17.35 6.65 4.71
CA GLY A 46 16.38 6.88 3.66
C GLY A 46 16.68 6.08 2.38
N LEU A 47 17.95 5.87 2.03
CA LEU A 47 18.32 4.99 0.91
C LEU A 47 17.94 3.53 1.20
N LEU A 48 18.14 3.06 2.43
CA LEU A 48 17.74 1.71 2.86
C LEU A 48 16.22 1.50 2.87
N VAL A 49 15.46 2.54 3.25
CA VAL A 49 13.99 2.48 3.33
C VAL A 49 13.33 2.70 1.96
N SER A 50 14.00 3.41 1.04
CA SER A 50 13.47 3.73 -0.29
C SER A 50 12.98 2.52 -1.12
N PRO A 51 13.69 1.37 -1.25
CA PRO A 51 13.18 0.23 -2.00
C PRO A 51 11.89 -0.35 -1.39
N PHE A 52 11.75 -0.28 -0.06
CA PHE A 52 10.57 -0.76 0.63
C PHE A 52 9.37 0.20 0.49
N LEU A 53 9.62 1.51 0.47
CA LEU A 53 8.61 2.51 0.11
C LEU A 53 8.16 2.35 -1.34
N LEU A 54 9.08 2.04 -2.27
CA LEU A 54 8.75 1.74 -3.67
C LEU A 54 7.91 0.47 -3.81
N LEU A 55 8.23 -0.59 -3.05
CA LEU A 55 7.40 -1.80 -2.96
C LEU A 55 6.00 -1.49 -2.43
N SER A 56 5.91 -0.60 -1.45
CA SER A 56 4.63 -0.13 -0.93
C SER A 56 3.85 0.61 -2.03
N LEU A 57 4.51 1.49 -2.80
CA LEU A 57 3.92 2.13 -3.98
C LEU A 57 3.48 1.15 -5.06
N ALA A 58 4.13 0.00 -5.23
CA ALA A 58 3.68 -1.03 -6.16
C ALA A 58 2.29 -1.60 -5.80
N THR A 59 1.88 -1.53 -4.52
CA THR A 59 0.53 -1.92 -4.08
C THR A 59 -0.57 -1.00 -4.60
N LEU A 60 -0.24 0.17 -5.18
CA LEU A 60 -1.21 0.99 -5.93
C LEU A 60 -1.76 0.28 -7.16
N LEU A 61 -0.97 -0.56 -7.82
CA LEU A 61 -1.42 -1.28 -9.03
C LEU A 61 -2.63 -2.18 -8.76
N PRO A 62 -2.57 -3.14 -7.81
CA PRO A 62 -3.73 -3.96 -7.49
C PRO A 62 -4.89 -3.12 -6.91
N ALA A 63 -4.61 -2.06 -6.14
CA ALA A 63 -5.63 -1.16 -5.60
C ALA A 63 -6.38 -0.37 -6.70
N ALA A 64 -5.66 0.14 -7.69
CA ALA A 64 -6.23 0.84 -8.85
C ALA A 64 -7.01 -0.14 -9.73
N LEU A 65 -6.51 -1.36 -9.95
CA LEU A 65 -7.21 -2.40 -10.70
C LEU A 65 -8.53 -2.80 -10.01
N THR A 66 -8.61 -2.75 -8.68
CA THR A 66 -9.86 -3.04 -7.94
C THR A 66 -10.93 -1.97 -8.09
N LEU A 67 -10.55 -0.74 -8.43
CA LEU A 67 -11.51 0.34 -8.73
C LEU A 67 -12.18 0.14 -10.11
N THR A 68 -11.60 -0.68 -10.99
CA THR A 68 -12.24 -1.02 -12.26
C THR A 68 -13.39 -2.02 -12.06
N LEU A 69 -14.43 -1.93 -12.90
CA LEU A 69 -15.62 -2.80 -12.85
C LEU A 69 -15.29 -4.30 -12.84
N ARG A 70 -14.23 -4.70 -13.56
CA ARG A 70 -13.79 -6.09 -13.66
C ARG A 70 -13.00 -6.56 -12.43
N GLY A 71 -12.25 -5.65 -11.80
CA GLY A 71 -11.41 -5.97 -10.64
C GLY A 71 -12.18 -6.04 -9.31
N ARG A 72 -13.30 -5.33 -9.19
CA ARG A 72 -14.11 -5.24 -7.96
C ARG A 72 -14.56 -6.59 -7.39
N HIS A 73 -14.81 -7.55 -8.27
CA HIS A 73 -15.32 -8.86 -7.95
C HIS A 73 -14.19 -9.92 -7.79
N SER A 74 -12.95 -9.58 -8.12
CA SER A 74 -11.86 -10.55 -8.07
C SER A 74 -11.41 -10.82 -6.64
N LYS A 75 -11.56 -12.09 -6.21
CA LYS A 75 -11.03 -12.59 -4.92
C LYS A 75 -9.49 -12.55 -4.89
N ALA A 76 -8.84 -12.72 -6.03
CA ALA A 76 -7.39 -12.63 -6.13
C ALA A 76 -6.89 -11.20 -5.87
N LEU A 77 -7.59 -10.19 -6.39
CA LEU A 77 -7.26 -8.78 -6.10
C LEU A 77 -7.52 -8.43 -4.64
N LEU A 78 -8.56 -8.99 -4.00
CA LEU A 78 -8.79 -8.83 -2.57
C LEU A 78 -7.61 -9.35 -1.75
N LEU A 79 -7.10 -10.53 -2.08
CA LEU A 79 -6.00 -11.14 -1.37
C LEU A 79 -4.70 -10.33 -1.55
N LEU A 80 -4.44 -9.83 -2.76
CA LEU A 80 -3.32 -8.93 -3.03
C LEU A 80 -3.44 -7.60 -2.28
N ASN A 81 -4.63 -7.00 -2.24
CA ASN A 81 -4.88 -5.77 -1.50
C ASN A 81 -4.73 -5.99 0.02
N LEU A 82 -5.19 -7.11 0.56
CA LEU A 82 -5.00 -7.45 1.98
C LEU A 82 -3.52 -7.61 2.33
N LEU A 83 -2.75 -8.32 1.50
CA LEU A 83 -1.30 -8.45 1.70
C LEU A 83 -0.60 -7.09 1.62
N GLY A 84 -0.97 -6.27 0.64
CA GLY A 84 -0.47 -4.91 0.51
C GLY A 84 -0.84 -4.04 1.72
N LEU A 85 -2.04 -4.19 2.27
CA LEU A 85 -2.49 -3.44 3.45
C LEU A 85 -1.70 -3.84 4.69
N LEU A 86 -1.49 -5.14 4.92
CA LEU A 86 -0.67 -5.65 6.02
C LEU A 86 0.77 -5.15 5.91
N TRP A 87 1.33 -5.18 4.70
CA TRP A 87 2.66 -4.66 4.43
C TRP A 87 2.76 -3.16 4.74
N ASN A 88 1.82 -2.35 4.23
CA ASN A 88 1.78 -0.92 4.47
C ASN A 88 1.57 -0.58 5.95
N CYS A 89 0.72 -1.33 6.67
CA CYS A 89 0.56 -1.18 8.12
C CYS A 89 1.87 -1.46 8.87
N GLY A 90 2.59 -2.53 8.50
CA GLY A 90 3.88 -2.86 9.11
C GLY A 90 4.91 -1.74 8.93
N TRP A 91 5.03 -1.20 7.72
CA TRP A 91 5.93 -0.07 7.45
C TRP A 91 5.50 1.22 8.13
N THR A 92 4.20 1.51 8.16
CA THR A 92 3.68 2.68 8.86
C THR A 92 3.99 2.59 10.36
N PHE A 93 3.80 1.41 10.96
CA PHE A 93 4.14 1.17 12.35
C PHE A 93 5.64 1.36 12.61
N LEU A 94 6.51 0.80 11.76
CA LEU A 94 7.96 0.99 11.87
C LEU A 94 8.36 2.47 11.75
N LEU A 95 7.81 3.20 10.78
CA LEU A 95 8.10 4.63 10.60
C LEU A 95 7.64 5.50 11.77
N LEU A 96 6.51 5.15 12.40
CA LEU A 96 5.97 5.88 13.56
C LEU A 96 6.72 5.57 14.85
N THR A 97 7.22 4.33 15.01
CA THR A 97 7.87 3.87 16.24
C THR A 97 9.38 4.05 16.22
N THR A 98 9.99 4.19 15.05
CA THR A 98 11.42 4.48 14.93
C THR A 98 11.65 5.93 15.37
N PRO A 99 12.43 6.17 16.44
CA PRO A 99 12.75 7.52 16.87
C PRO A 99 13.50 8.24 15.75
N ARG A 100 13.01 9.41 15.37
CA ARG A 100 13.74 10.33 14.50
C ARG A 100 14.92 10.83 15.33
N MET A 101 16.12 10.40 14.97
CA MET A 101 17.33 11.00 15.53
C MET A 101 17.48 12.37 14.89
N ASP A 102 16.85 13.36 15.52
CA ASP A 102 17.04 14.78 15.23
C ASP A 102 18.45 15.24 15.63
#